data_AF-A0A838AHM7-F1
#
_entry.id   AF-A0A838AHM7-F1
#
_cell.length_a   1.000
_cell.length_b   1.000
_cell.length_c   1.000
_cell.angle_alpha   90.00
_cell.angle_beta   90.00
_cell.angle_gamma   90.00
#
_symmetry.space_group_name_H-M   'P 1'
#
loop_
_entity.id
_entity.type
_entity.pdbx_description
1 polymer ?
#
loop_
_entity_poly.entity_id
_entity_poly.type
_entity_poly.pdbx_seq_one_letter_code
_entity_poly.pdbx_strand_id
1 'polypeptide(L)'
;MFKEANGYFVKGEYTKAIVIYDDILEITPNNLSTLKMKAIALSNSGYHEKSLKEFFKILQYKPEDITALVGMGVGFGYLGEYKEAKVYFEKAATVKPNSVVINNYNEYADKVIKKYPYIATEKPDRVKKYVEIKIPNWIKTVTKWWSEKLISDSEFAFVLTFVIKNKTMEIPLENSLNETEFSIDSNEMQTIETESNKIPDSIRANASLWINNEINDQQFVSDLQFLINKKIIIVDIEKTKDEIQKEKEYDYYLFDRYIQKISKNVSDEKRYIEFPNPSKDVIKKFLRDYVKWNFEAEAKIAASNFPNPTYKIINGTYVVNYKVFVNEQPIGLPLDHINTLQNSFVYWEKQELDTNGNKVQMKFEVTEKKHEANVWVTWIVRNIGDGVLGHAQLGKGIVEVTLGDYNCDGSFELYDIKTVEQIMTHELGHSIGLRHVSDVNNIMYPSMKPNYAYCLLS
;
A
#
# COMPACT_ATOMS: atom_id res chain seq x y z
N MET A 1 -1.35 -27.26 8.96
CA MET A 1 -0.60 -26.46 7.98
C MET A 1 -0.95 -24.97 8.05
N PHE A 2 -1.97 -24.42 7.37
CA PHE A 2 -2.14 -22.95 7.32
C PHE A 2 -2.27 -22.26 8.71
N LYS A 3 -3.13 -22.79 9.60
CA LYS A 3 -3.27 -22.25 10.97
C LYS A 3 -1.97 -22.34 11.78
N GLU A 4 -1.19 -23.37 11.57
CA GLU A 4 0.10 -23.59 12.24
C GLU A 4 1.15 -22.58 11.74
N ALA A 5 1.22 -22.38 10.42
CA ALA A 5 2.06 -21.35 9.80
C ALA A 5 1.70 -19.95 10.33
N ASN A 6 0.41 -19.62 10.40
CA ASN A 6 -0.05 -18.36 10.99
C ASN A 6 0.34 -18.23 12.48
N GLY A 7 0.33 -19.34 13.23
CA GLY A 7 0.77 -19.37 14.62
C GLY A 7 2.25 -19.03 14.80
N TYR A 8 3.12 -19.43 13.88
CA TYR A 8 4.52 -18.99 13.83
C TYR A 8 4.65 -17.54 13.34
N PHE A 9 3.87 -17.16 12.34
CA PHE A 9 3.87 -15.82 11.75
C PHE A 9 3.60 -14.72 12.79
N VAL A 10 2.52 -14.85 13.58
CA VAL A 10 2.16 -13.85 14.60
C VAL A 10 3.17 -13.75 15.75
N LYS A 11 4.05 -14.75 15.91
CA LYS A 11 5.16 -14.73 16.87
C LYS A 11 6.44 -14.12 16.28
N GLY A 12 6.41 -13.69 15.02
CA GLY A 12 7.58 -13.25 14.27
C GLY A 12 8.55 -14.37 13.91
N GLU A 13 8.13 -15.64 14.02
CA GLU A 13 8.93 -16.83 13.65
C GLU A 13 8.81 -17.11 12.13
N TYR A 14 9.10 -16.10 11.32
CA TYR A 14 8.82 -16.10 9.88
C TYR A 14 9.48 -17.25 9.11
N THR A 15 10.72 -17.63 9.44
CA THR A 15 11.40 -18.74 8.76
C THR A 15 10.62 -20.04 8.87
N LYS A 16 10.02 -20.33 10.04
CA LYS A 16 9.19 -21.54 10.24
C LYS A 16 7.86 -21.42 9.51
N ALA A 17 7.25 -20.23 9.54
CA ALA A 17 6.02 -19.98 8.80
C ALA A 17 6.20 -20.18 7.29
N ILE A 18 7.29 -19.65 6.72
CA ILE A 18 7.62 -19.76 5.30
C ILE A 18 7.77 -21.22 4.86
N VAL A 19 8.47 -22.07 5.63
CA VAL A 19 8.61 -23.50 5.32
C VAL A 19 7.24 -24.17 5.20
N ILE A 20 6.34 -23.93 6.16
CA ILE A 20 5.00 -24.53 6.11
C ILE A 20 4.15 -23.92 4.97
N TYR A 21 4.33 -22.64 4.65
CA TYR A 21 3.68 -22.04 3.48
C TYR A 21 4.18 -22.66 2.16
N ASP A 22 5.47 -22.97 2.06
CA ASP A 22 6.03 -23.69 0.91
C ASP A 22 5.39 -25.07 0.76
N ASP A 23 5.29 -25.85 1.85
CA ASP A 23 4.61 -27.15 1.83
C ASP A 23 3.13 -27.04 1.36
N ILE A 24 2.42 -25.98 1.76
CA ILE A 24 1.03 -25.75 1.30
C ILE A 24 0.99 -25.44 -0.19
N LEU A 25 1.96 -24.67 -0.69
CA LEU A 25 2.03 -24.27 -2.10
C LEU A 25 2.51 -25.40 -3.01
N GLU A 26 3.26 -26.38 -2.49
CA GLU A 26 3.53 -27.61 -3.24
C GLU A 26 2.25 -28.41 -3.51
N ILE A 27 1.33 -28.45 -2.54
CA ILE A 27 0.03 -29.14 -2.67
C ILE A 27 -0.96 -28.28 -3.46
N THR A 28 -0.96 -26.97 -3.23
CA THR A 28 -1.90 -25.99 -3.81
C THR A 28 -1.17 -24.75 -4.34
N PRO A 29 -0.54 -24.83 -5.54
CA PRO A 29 0.36 -23.78 -6.06
C PRO A 29 -0.25 -22.38 -6.18
N ASN A 30 -1.57 -22.31 -6.37
CA ASN A 30 -2.30 -21.05 -6.60
C ASN A 30 -3.14 -20.61 -5.39
N ASN A 31 -2.81 -21.07 -4.18
CA ASN A 31 -3.49 -20.63 -2.97
C ASN A 31 -3.09 -19.18 -2.63
N LEU A 32 -3.91 -18.21 -3.08
CA LEU A 32 -3.61 -16.78 -2.96
C LEU A 32 -3.45 -16.31 -1.50
N SER A 33 -4.21 -16.88 -0.56
CA SER A 33 -4.07 -16.55 0.87
C SER A 33 -2.71 -16.98 1.42
N THR A 34 -2.23 -18.16 1.00
CA THR A 34 -0.90 -18.68 1.38
C THR A 34 0.21 -17.87 0.73
N LEU A 35 0.09 -17.56 -0.58
CA LEU A 35 1.03 -16.67 -1.27
C LEU A 35 1.13 -15.31 -0.57
N LYS A 36 0.01 -14.74 -0.15
CA LYS A 36 -0.04 -13.44 0.55
C LYS A 36 0.69 -13.50 1.88
N MET A 37 0.39 -14.48 2.73
CA MET A 37 1.07 -14.60 4.03
C MET A 37 2.56 -14.93 3.87
N LYS A 38 2.94 -15.75 2.89
CA LYS A 38 4.33 -16.04 2.56
C LYS A 38 5.07 -14.79 2.10
N ALA A 39 4.47 -13.99 1.22
CA ALA A 39 5.05 -12.74 0.74
C ALA A 39 5.33 -11.77 1.91
N ILE A 40 4.37 -11.57 2.80
CA ILE A 40 4.55 -10.72 3.99
C ILE A 40 5.64 -11.29 4.91
N ALA A 41 5.65 -12.60 5.16
CA ALA A 41 6.68 -13.24 5.98
C ALA A 41 8.09 -13.08 5.37
N LEU A 42 8.21 -13.17 4.04
CA LEU A 42 9.45 -12.93 3.31
C LEU A 42 9.89 -11.47 3.44
N SER A 43 8.96 -10.51 3.29
CA SER A 43 9.21 -9.08 3.48
C SER A 43 9.74 -8.79 4.89
N ASN A 44 9.07 -9.30 5.93
CA ASN A 44 9.44 -9.06 7.33
C ASN A 44 10.74 -9.80 7.73
N SER A 45 11.15 -10.79 6.94
CA SER A 45 12.44 -11.47 7.07
C SER A 45 13.59 -10.81 6.28
N GLY A 46 13.31 -9.72 5.55
CA GLY A 46 14.29 -9.02 4.70
C GLY A 46 14.51 -9.64 3.32
N TYR A 47 13.74 -10.66 2.93
CA TYR A 47 13.82 -11.30 1.61
C TYR A 47 12.93 -10.58 0.58
N HIS A 48 13.16 -9.28 0.38
CA HIS A 48 12.29 -8.40 -0.40
C HIS A 48 12.13 -8.82 -1.87
N GLU A 49 13.20 -9.28 -2.53
CA GLU A 49 13.11 -9.81 -3.91
C GLU A 49 12.16 -11.01 -4.02
N LYS A 50 12.22 -11.93 -3.05
CA LYS A 50 11.34 -13.11 -3.02
C LYS A 50 9.91 -12.69 -2.70
N SER A 51 9.73 -11.74 -1.79
CA SER A 51 8.41 -11.16 -1.47
C SER A 51 7.75 -10.56 -2.70
N LEU A 52 8.47 -9.73 -3.45
CA LEU A 52 7.99 -9.12 -4.71
C LEU A 52 7.53 -10.17 -5.71
N LYS A 53 8.28 -11.26 -5.87
CA LYS A 53 7.91 -12.36 -6.77
C LYS A 53 6.60 -13.04 -6.36
N GLU A 54 6.34 -13.23 -5.07
CA GLU A 54 5.08 -13.82 -4.61
C GLU A 54 3.91 -12.85 -4.73
N PHE A 55 4.10 -11.55 -4.45
CA PHE A 55 3.07 -10.53 -4.69
C PHE A 55 2.74 -10.38 -6.18
N PHE A 56 3.75 -10.41 -7.05
CA PHE A 56 3.55 -10.37 -8.50
C PHE A 56 2.69 -11.54 -8.98
N LYS A 57 2.96 -12.78 -8.50
CA LYS A 57 2.08 -13.93 -8.80
C LYS A 57 0.64 -13.68 -8.38
N ILE A 58 0.40 -13.09 -7.20
CA ILE A 58 -0.97 -12.77 -6.75
C ILE A 58 -1.63 -11.82 -7.75
N LEU A 59 -0.92 -10.78 -8.20
CA LEU A 59 -1.45 -9.79 -9.13
C LEU A 59 -1.73 -10.36 -10.53
N GLN A 60 -1.01 -11.41 -10.96
CA GLN A 60 -1.33 -12.15 -12.19
C GLN A 60 -2.69 -12.88 -12.13
N TYR A 61 -3.23 -13.12 -10.94
CA TYR A 61 -4.56 -13.73 -10.75
C TYR A 61 -5.61 -12.73 -10.25
N LYS A 62 -5.20 -11.75 -9.46
CA LYS A 62 -6.04 -10.69 -8.90
C LYS A 62 -5.34 -9.33 -9.05
N PRO A 63 -5.48 -8.70 -10.22
CA PRO A 63 -4.90 -7.39 -10.53
C PRO A 63 -5.10 -6.31 -9.46
N GLU A 64 -6.27 -6.31 -8.83
CA GLU A 64 -6.70 -5.29 -7.87
C GLU A 64 -6.54 -5.76 -6.40
N ASP A 65 -5.76 -6.81 -6.13
CA ASP A 65 -5.52 -7.22 -4.74
C ASP A 65 -4.71 -6.16 -4.00
N ILE A 66 -5.40 -5.40 -3.14
CA ILE A 66 -4.83 -4.25 -2.42
C ILE A 66 -3.59 -4.64 -1.61
N THR A 67 -3.59 -5.78 -0.92
CA THR A 67 -2.43 -6.22 -0.14
C THR A 67 -1.24 -6.49 -1.04
N ALA A 68 -1.46 -7.10 -2.21
CA ALA A 68 -0.39 -7.35 -3.16
C ALA A 68 0.12 -6.06 -3.82
N LEU A 69 -0.77 -5.11 -4.18
CA LEU A 69 -0.36 -3.80 -4.69
C LEU A 69 0.49 -3.03 -3.66
N VAL A 70 0.03 -2.91 -2.42
CA VAL A 70 0.82 -2.25 -1.36
C VAL A 70 2.11 -3.05 -1.08
N GLY A 71 2.06 -4.37 -1.08
CA GLY A 71 3.21 -5.25 -0.92
C GLY A 71 4.27 -5.08 -2.01
N MET A 72 3.86 -4.85 -3.26
CA MET A 72 4.76 -4.48 -4.36
C MET A 72 5.42 -3.13 -4.10
N GLY A 73 4.63 -2.13 -3.72
CA GLY A 73 5.15 -0.80 -3.39
C GLY A 73 6.19 -0.86 -2.26
N VAL A 74 5.86 -1.55 -1.17
CA VAL A 74 6.76 -1.79 -0.04
C VAL A 74 8.04 -2.51 -0.50
N GLY A 75 7.91 -3.59 -1.25
CA GLY A 75 9.06 -4.35 -1.75
C GLY A 75 10.00 -3.53 -2.64
N PHE A 76 9.46 -2.70 -3.54
CA PHE A 76 10.27 -1.80 -4.38
C PHE A 76 10.95 -0.70 -3.55
N GLY A 77 10.28 -0.14 -2.54
CA GLY A 77 10.89 0.80 -1.60
C GLY A 77 12.06 0.19 -0.84
N TYR A 78 11.93 -1.06 -0.39
CA TYR A 78 13.02 -1.84 0.22
C TYR A 78 14.19 -2.12 -0.74
N LEU A 79 13.95 -2.07 -2.05
CA LEU A 79 14.97 -2.11 -3.09
C LEU A 79 15.35 -0.70 -3.59
N GLY A 80 15.06 0.38 -2.86
CA GLY A 80 15.43 1.73 -3.24
C GLY A 80 14.83 2.24 -4.56
N GLU A 81 13.78 1.57 -5.07
CA GLU A 81 13.09 1.90 -6.32
C GLU A 81 11.74 2.60 -5.99
N TYR A 82 11.82 3.73 -5.29
CA TYR A 82 10.65 4.46 -4.78
C TYR A 82 9.69 5.01 -5.84
N LYS A 83 10.18 5.35 -7.03
CA LYS A 83 9.34 5.78 -8.16
C LYS A 83 8.42 4.65 -8.61
N GLU A 84 8.94 3.43 -8.74
CA GLU A 84 8.10 2.26 -9.04
C GLU A 84 7.20 1.94 -7.85
N ALA A 85 7.71 2.05 -6.61
CA ALA A 85 6.90 1.85 -5.42
C ALA A 85 5.65 2.74 -5.40
N LYS A 86 5.83 4.01 -5.78
CA LYS A 86 4.76 5.00 -5.87
C LYS A 86 3.67 4.60 -6.86
N VAL A 87 4.04 4.10 -8.05
CA VAL A 87 3.07 3.61 -9.04
C VAL A 87 2.15 2.55 -8.43
N TYR A 88 2.68 1.60 -7.66
CA TYR A 88 1.87 0.59 -7.00
C TYR A 88 1.01 1.13 -5.85
N PHE A 89 1.51 2.10 -5.08
CA PHE A 89 0.70 2.77 -4.05
C PHE A 89 -0.45 3.59 -4.65
N GLU A 90 -0.22 4.27 -5.78
CA GLU A 90 -1.26 4.99 -6.52
C GLU A 90 -2.32 4.04 -7.07
N LYS A 91 -1.91 2.90 -7.64
CA LYS A 91 -2.86 1.84 -8.04
C LYS A 91 -3.68 1.33 -6.86
N ALA A 92 -3.03 1.07 -5.71
CA ALA A 92 -3.74 0.66 -4.51
C ALA A 92 -4.73 1.73 -4.02
N ALA A 93 -4.38 3.02 -4.13
CA ALA A 93 -5.23 4.14 -3.73
C ALA A 93 -6.46 4.28 -4.64
N THR A 94 -6.35 3.96 -5.93
CA THR A 94 -7.48 3.90 -6.86
C THR A 94 -8.48 2.80 -6.44
N VAL A 95 -7.98 1.63 -6.00
CA VAL A 95 -8.85 0.51 -5.59
C VAL A 95 -9.46 0.74 -4.20
N LYS A 96 -8.68 1.24 -3.24
CA LYS A 96 -9.12 1.54 -1.85
C LYS A 96 -8.82 3.00 -1.50
N PRO A 97 -9.66 3.95 -1.93
CA PRO A 97 -9.49 5.36 -1.58
C PRO A 97 -9.62 5.56 -0.07
N ASN A 98 -8.98 6.61 0.46
CA ASN A 98 -9.00 7.00 1.88
C ASN A 98 -8.39 5.97 2.86
N SER A 99 -7.58 5.02 2.38
CA SER A 99 -6.82 4.13 3.26
C SER A 99 -5.64 4.87 3.89
N VAL A 100 -5.61 4.94 5.23
CA VAL A 100 -4.51 5.58 6.00
C VAL A 100 -3.16 4.97 5.64
N VAL A 101 -3.07 3.63 5.61
CA VAL A 101 -1.82 2.93 5.29
C VAL A 101 -1.32 3.25 3.88
N ILE A 102 -2.21 3.26 2.88
CA ILE A 102 -1.81 3.53 1.49
C ILE A 102 -1.33 4.98 1.35
N ASN A 103 -2.06 5.93 1.94
CA ASN A 103 -1.69 7.33 1.93
C ASN A 103 -0.34 7.56 2.63
N ASN A 104 -0.13 6.95 3.80
CA ASN A 104 1.12 7.05 4.53
C ASN A 104 2.30 6.52 3.69
N TYR A 105 2.15 5.38 3.02
CA TYR A 105 3.18 4.84 2.13
C TYR A 105 3.45 5.74 0.93
N ASN A 106 2.41 6.30 0.32
CA ASN A 106 2.54 7.18 -0.84
C ASN A 106 3.26 8.50 -0.47
N GLU A 107 2.83 9.15 0.61
CA GLU A 107 3.49 10.33 1.17
C GLU A 107 4.95 10.06 1.57
N TYR A 108 5.20 8.87 2.12
CA TYR A 108 6.54 8.44 2.48
C TYR A 108 7.44 8.30 1.25
N ALA A 109 6.97 7.60 0.21
CA ALA A 109 7.70 7.47 -1.05
C ALA A 109 8.03 8.85 -1.66
N ASP A 110 7.07 9.78 -1.67
CA ASP A 110 7.29 11.15 -2.14
C ASP A 110 8.36 11.91 -1.35
N LYS A 111 8.33 11.80 -0.02
CA LYS A 111 9.36 12.41 0.85
C LYS A 111 10.74 11.84 0.52
N VAL A 112 10.86 10.53 0.36
CA VAL A 112 12.15 9.88 0.06
C VAL A 112 12.65 10.24 -1.34
N ILE A 113 11.79 10.21 -2.37
CA ILE A 113 12.15 10.61 -3.74
C ILE A 113 12.65 12.06 -3.77
N LYS A 114 11.99 12.97 -3.05
CA LYS A 114 12.38 14.37 -2.96
C LYS A 114 13.71 14.55 -2.24
N LYS A 115 13.94 13.79 -1.17
CA LYS A 115 15.15 13.87 -0.33
C LYS A 115 16.36 13.21 -0.99
N TYR A 116 16.14 12.13 -1.74
CA TYR A 116 17.16 11.33 -2.42
C TYR A 116 16.77 11.05 -3.89
N PRO A 117 16.91 12.03 -4.78
CA PRO A 117 16.60 11.85 -6.20
C PRO A 117 17.50 10.78 -6.83
N TYR A 118 16.91 9.93 -7.67
CA TYR A 118 17.62 8.88 -8.40
C TYR A 118 16.96 8.60 -9.76
N ILE A 119 17.67 7.89 -10.63
CA ILE A 119 17.17 7.48 -11.95
C ILE A 119 16.51 6.11 -11.80
N ALA A 120 15.24 6.01 -12.21
CA ALA A 120 14.50 4.76 -12.11
C ALA A 120 15.15 3.68 -12.97
N THR A 121 15.18 2.45 -12.48
CA THR A 121 15.68 1.33 -13.27
C THR A 121 14.73 1.08 -14.44
N GLU A 122 15.27 1.08 -15.67
CA GLU A 122 14.46 0.81 -16.84
C GLU A 122 13.92 -0.63 -16.84
N LYS A 123 12.62 -0.74 -17.11
CA LYS A 123 11.89 -2.00 -17.24
C LYS A 123 12.38 -2.79 -18.46
N PRO A 124 12.48 -4.13 -18.39
CA PRO A 124 12.81 -4.96 -19.56
C PRO A 124 11.77 -4.83 -20.68
N ASP A 125 12.23 -4.67 -21.92
CA ASP A 125 11.34 -4.65 -23.08
C ASP A 125 10.69 -6.01 -23.33
N ARG A 126 9.39 -5.97 -23.61
CA ARG A 126 8.69 -7.12 -24.20
C ARG A 126 9.21 -7.29 -25.63
N VAL A 127 9.92 -8.38 -25.90
CA VAL A 127 10.32 -8.71 -27.28
C VAL A 127 9.07 -8.77 -28.15
N LYS A 128 8.92 -7.81 -29.06
CA LYS A 128 7.84 -7.82 -30.05
C LYS A 128 8.06 -9.03 -30.93
N LYS A 129 7.20 -10.05 -30.78
CA LYS A 129 7.19 -11.19 -31.69
C LYS A 129 6.72 -10.67 -33.04
N TYR A 130 7.64 -10.54 -34.00
CA TYR A 130 7.27 -10.26 -35.38
C TYR A 130 6.46 -11.44 -35.90
N VAL A 131 5.16 -11.23 -35.99
CA VAL A 131 4.26 -12.17 -36.66
C VAL A 131 4.35 -11.87 -38.15
N GLU A 132 4.90 -12.81 -38.91
CA GLU A 132 4.83 -12.75 -40.36
C GLU A 132 3.35 -12.79 -40.78
N ILE A 133 2.85 -11.69 -41.35
CA ILE A 133 1.46 -11.59 -41.80
C ILE A 133 1.26 -12.58 -42.95
N LYS A 134 0.47 -13.63 -42.71
CA LYS A 134 0.03 -14.57 -43.74
C LYS A 134 -1.46 -14.38 -43.96
N ILE A 135 -1.80 -13.75 -45.09
CA ILE A 135 -3.18 -13.59 -45.52
C ILE A 135 -3.50 -14.71 -46.52
N PRO A 136 -4.43 -15.64 -46.21
CA PRO A 136 -4.82 -16.67 -47.17
C PRO A 136 -5.32 -16.05 -48.47
N ASN A 137 -4.90 -16.58 -49.63
CA ASN A 137 -5.26 -16.02 -50.95
C ASN A 137 -6.78 -15.86 -51.16
N TRP A 138 -7.60 -16.73 -50.57
CA TRP A 138 -9.05 -16.66 -50.68
C TRP A 138 -9.66 -15.46 -49.94
N ILE A 139 -8.95 -14.85 -48.98
CA ILE A 139 -9.36 -13.58 -48.35
C ILE A 139 -9.40 -12.46 -49.37
N LYS A 140 -8.47 -12.41 -50.34
CA LYS A 140 -8.54 -11.42 -51.44
C LYS A 140 -9.84 -11.55 -52.23
N THR A 141 -10.35 -12.77 -52.40
CA THR A 141 -11.63 -13.02 -53.07
C THR A 141 -12.81 -12.45 -52.27
N VAL A 142 -12.85 -12.67 -50.96
CA VAL A 142 -13.91 -12.14 -50.10
C VAL A 142 -13.84 -10.62 -50.00
N THR A 143 -12.64 -10.06 -49.83
CA THR A 143 -12.40 -8.61 -49.83
C THR A 143 -12.84 -7.98 -51.15
N LYS A 144 -12.67 -8.66 -52.28
CA LYS A 144 -13.16 -8.21 -53.60
C LYS A 144 -14.68 -8.16 -53.67
N TRP A 145 -15.36 -9.21 -53.23
CA TRP A 145 -16.83 -9.20 -53.18
C TRP A 145 -17.36 -8.08 -52.29
N TRP A 146 -16.67 -7.81 -51.19
CA TRP A 146 -17.04 -6.71 -50.29
C TRP A 146 -16.79 -5.33 -50.92
N SER A 147 -15.64 -5.11 -51.55
CA SER A 147 -15.32 -3.83 -52.20
C SER A 147 -16.25 -3.52 -53.37
N GLU A 148 -16.68 -4.54 -54.11
CA GLU A 148 -17.66 -4.45 -55.21
C GLU A 148 -19.12 -4.40 -54.73
N LYS A 149 -19.36 -4.35 -53.41
CA LYS A 149 -20.70 -4.32 -52.78
C LYS A 149 -21.57 -5.55 -53.08
N LEU A 150 -20.95 -6.69 -53.38
CA LEU A 150 -21.64 -7.97 -53.56
C LEU A 150 -21.98 -8.65 -52.22
N ILE A 151 -21.23 -8.33 -51.17
CA ILE A 151 -21.54 -8.70 -49.77
C ILE A 151 -21.54 -7.46 -48.88
N SER A 152 -22.28 -7.53 -47.78
CA SER A 152 -22.45 -6.46 -46.80
C SER A 152 -21.29 -6.34 -45.82
N ASP A 153 -21.21 -5.22 -45.09
CA ASP A 153 -20.19 -5.01 -44.05
C ASP A 153 -20.27 -6.06 -42.95
N SER A 154 -21.47 -6.52 -42.59
CA SER A 154 -21.65 -7.57 -41.58
C SER A 154 -21.17 -8.94 -42.05
N GLU A 155 -21.36 -9.26 -43.34
CA GLU A 155 -20.88 -10.52 -43.91
C GLU A 155 -19.36 -10.53 -44.03
N PHE A 156 -18.76 -9.41 -44.45
CA PHE A 156 -17.31 -9.24 -44.47
C PHE A 156 -16.69 -9.32 -43.07
N ALA A 157 -17.27 -8.62 -42.10
CA ALA A 157 -16.85 -8.69 -40.70
C ALA A 157 -16.95 -10.11 -40.14
N PHE A 158 -18.02 -10.84 -40.44
CA PHE A 158 -18.19 -12.23 -40.02
C PHE A 158 -17.07 -13.14 -40.54
N VAL A 159 -16.70 -13.02 -41.82
CA VAL A 159 -15.61 -13.82 -42.40
C VAL A 159 -14.27 -13.47 -41.73
N LEU A 160 -13.97 -12.19 -41.53
CA LEU A 160 -12.75 -11.77 -40.83
C LEU A 160 -12.70 -12.35 -39.40
N THR A 161 -13.79 -12.24 -38.64
CA THR A 161 -13.90 -12.80 -37.29
C THR A 161 -13.67 -14.32 -37.30
N PHE A 162 -14.25 -15.04 -38.26
CA PHE A 162 -14.07 -16.50 -38.39
C PHE A 162 -12.62 -16.89 -38.66
N VAL A 163 -11.95 -16.19 -39.58
CA VAL A 163 -10.57 -16.52 -40.00
C VAL A 163 -9.55 -16.19 -38.91
N ILE A 164 -9.78 -15.12 -38.17
CA ILE A 164 -8.97 -14.75 -37.00
C ILE A 164 -9.19 -15.76 -35.87
N LYS A 165 -10.46 -16.12 -35.58
CA LYS A 165 -10.80 -17.10 -34.53
C LYS A 165 -10.21 -18.48 -34.78
N ASN A 166 -10.17 -18.93 -36.04
CA ASN A 166 -9.59 -20.21 -36.43
C ASN A 166 -8.07 -20.17 -36.66
N LYS A 167 -7.40 -19.05 -36.34
CA LYS A 167 -5.94 -18.88 -36.49
C LYS A 167 -5.43 -19.11 -37.92
N THR A 168 -6.30 -18.93 -38.92
CA THR A 168 -5.94 -19.01 -40.35
C THR A 168 -5.39 -17.69 -40.89
N MET A 169 -5.59 -16.60 -40.17
CA MET A 169 -4.95 -15.30 -40.36
C MET A 169 -4.61 -14.73 -38.99
N GLU A 170 -3.35 -14.43 -38.74
CA GLU A 170 -2.92 -13.72 -37.53
C GLU A 170 -2.85 -12.23 -37.85
N ILE A 171 -3.77 -11.46 -37.25
CA ILE A 171 -3.65 -10.00 -37.20
C ILE A 171 -2.92 -9.69 -35.90
N PRO A 172 -1.69 -9.15 -35.95
CA PRO A 172 -1.02 -8.69 -34.74
C PRO A 172 -1.80 -7.49 -34.23
N LEU A 173 -2.82 -7.72 -33.42
CA LEU A 173 -3.51 -6.64 -32.75
C LEU A 173 -2.48 -5.96 -31.87
N GLU A 174 -2.28 -4.66 -32.07
CA GLU A 174 -1.81 -3.84 -30.96
C GLU A 174 -2.87 -4.05 -29.90
N ASN A 175 -2.60 -4.94 -28.93
CA ASN A 175 -3.30 -4.87 -27.67
C ASN A 175 -3.29 -3.39 -27.29
N SER A 176 -4.33 -2.90 -26.65
CA SER A 176 -4.36 -1.58 -25.98
C SER A 176 -3.22 -1.34 -24.99
N LEU A 177 -2.22 -2.23 -24.91
CA LEU A 177 -0.94 -2.13 -24.25
C LEU A 177 0.03 -1.24 -25.05
N ASN A 178 -0.36 0.01 -25.33
CA ASN A 178 0.62 1.09 -25.41
C ASN A 178 0.91 1.56 -23.99
N GLU A 179 1.51 0.69 -23.18
CA GLU A 179 2.24 1.11 -22.00
C GLU A 179 3.54 0.34 -21.96
N THR A 180 4.64 1.08 -21.98
CA THR A 180 6.00 0.63 -21.72
C THR A 180 6.20 0.15 -20.26
N GLU A 181 5.16 -0.41 -19.64
CA GLU A 181 5.15 -0.80 -18.24
C GLU A 181 4.60 -2.21 -18.07
N PHE A 182 5.12 -2.93 -17.07
CA PHE A 182 4.44 -4.05 -16.45
C PHE A 182 3.20 -3.52 -15.71
N SER A 183 2.24 -2.94 -16.42
CA SER A 183 0.99 -2.48 -15.84
C SER A 183 0.04 -3.67 -15.73
N ILE A 184 -0.19 -4.06 -14.47
CA ILE A 184 -1.44 -4.67 -14.07
C ILE A 184 -2.49 -3.59 -14.28
N ASP A 185 -3.21 -3.69 -15.38
CA ASP A 185 -4.16 -2.67 -15.82
C ASP A 185 -5.53 -2.89 -15.19
N SER A 186 -6.07 -1.82 -14.60
CA SER A 186 -7.45 -1.69 -14.14
C SER A 186 -8.31 -1.33 -15.34
N ASN A 187 -9.27 -2.19 -15.69
CA ASN A 187 -10.12 -2.01 -16.88
C ASN A 187 -10.74 -0.61 -16.98
N GLU A 188 -10.47 0.04 -18.11
CA GLU A 188 -11.33 1.09 -18.66
C GLU A 188 -12.72 0.51 -18.97
N MET A 189 -13.70 0.83 -18.13
CA MET A 189 -15.10 0.70 -18.50
C MET A 189 -15.59 2.07 -19.00
N GLN A 190 -15.28 2.40 -20.26
CA GLN A 190 -16.02 3.42 -20.99
C GLN A 190 -17.19 2.77 -21.73
N THR A 191 -18.38 2.93 -21.16
CA THR A 191 -19.64 2.84 -21.88
C THR A 191 -19.70 3.99 -22.88
N ILE A 192 -19.59 3.70 -24.18
CA ILE A 192 -19.96 4.61 -25.25
C ILE A 192 -21.03 3.92 -26.09
N GLU A 193 -22.21 4.52 -26.07
CA GLU A 193 -23.34 4.15 -26.91
C GLU A 193 -22.96 4.34 -28.39
N THR A 194 -23.46 3.40 -29.19
CA THR A 194 -23.16 3.15 -30.60
C THR A 194 -23.52 4.31 -31.54
N GLU A 195 -22.54 4.80 -32.30
CA GLU A 195 -22.78 5.45 -33.60
C GLU A 195 -22.30 4.54 -34.76
N SER A 196 -23.28 3.89 -35.40
CA SER A 196 -23.25 3.17 -36.69
C SER A 196 -22.22 2.02 -36.89
N ASN A 197 -22.73 0.80 -36.97
CA ASN A 197 -22.02 -0.44 -37.36
C ASN A 197 -21.61 -0.49 -38.86
N LYS A 198 -21.17 0.63 -39.46
CA LYS A 198 -20.80 0.69 -40.88
C LYS A 198 -19.28 0.84 -41.02
N ILE A 199 -18.68 0.01 -41.88
CA ILE A 199 -17.23 0.11 -42.15
C ILE A 199 -16.98 1.39 -42.97
N PRO A 200 -16.00 2.25 -42.59
CA PRO A 200 -15.69 3.47 -43.34
C PRO A 200 -15.39 3.22 -44.83
N ASP A 201 -15.94 4.06 -45.70
CA ASP A 201 -15.75 3.94 -47.16
C ASP A 201 -14.25 4.10 -47.56
N SER A 202 -13.45 4.80 -46.75
CA SER A 202 -11.99 4.90 -46.91
C SER A 202 -11.29 3.55 -46.80
N ILE A 203 -11.72 2.70 -45.85
CA ILE A 203 -11.15 1.36 -45.65
C ILE A 203 -11.56 0.43 -46.80
N ARG A 204 -12.78 0.62 -47.33
CA ARG A 204 -13.22 -0.09 -48.53
C ARG A 204 -12.44 0.32 -49.79
N ALA A 205 -12.07 1.59 -49.89
CA ALA A 205 -11.20 2.08 -50.97
C ALA A 205 -9.79 1.46 -50.86
N ASN A 206 -9.19 1.43 -49.66
CA ASN A 206 -7.90 0.77 -49.43
C ASN A 206 -7.94 -0.73 -49.73
N ALA A 207 -9.04 -1.41 -49.39
CA ALA A 207 -9.24 -2.80 -49.73
C ALA A 207 -9.18 -3.05 -51.24
N SER A 208 -9.72 -2.12 -52.04
CA SER A 208 -9.67 -2.17 -53.51
C SER A 208 -8.23 -2.01 -54.02
N LEU A 209 -7.47 -1.07 -53.45
CA LEU A 209 -6.05 -0.88 -53.75
C LEU A 209 -5.21 -2.12 -53.39
N TRP A 210 -5.54 -2.78 -52.26
CA TRP A 210 -4.84 -3.99 -51.82
C TRP A 210 -5.06 -5.17 -52.76
N ILE A 211 -6.29 -5.35 -53.26
CA ILE A 211 -6.61 -6.39 -54.26
C ILE A 211 -5.80 -6.19 -55.55
N ASN A 212 -5.61 -4.94 -55.96
CA ASN A 212 -4.83 -4.58 -57.14
C ASN A 212 -3.31 -4.62 -56.90
N ASN A 213 -2.85 -4.98 -55.69
CA ASN A 213 -1.46 -4.95 -55.24
C ASN A 213 -0.82 -3.55 -55.28
N GLU A 214 -1.64 -2.49 -55.17
CA GLU A 214 -1.18 -1.10 -55.08
C GLU A 214 -0.76 -0.74 -53.64
N ILE A 215 -1.30 -1.44 -52.64
CA ILE A 215 -0.83 -1.43 -51.25
C ILE A 215 -0.47 -2.85 -50.80
N ASN A 216 0.44 -2.95 -49.83
CA ASN A 216 0.93 -4.24 -49.33
C ASN A 216 0.04 -4.83 -48.21
N ASP A 217 0.28 -6.09 -47.87
CA ASP A 217 -0.48 -6.81 -46.83
C ASP A 217 -0.41 -6.12 -45.46
N GLN A 218 0.71 -5.46 -45.13
CA GLN A 218 0.86 -4.71 -43.87
C GLN A 218 -0.09 -3.52 -43.81
N GLN A 219 -0.20 -2.75 -44.90
CA GLN A 219 -1.09 -1.58 -44.99
C GLN A 219 -2.55 -2.00 -44.88
N PHE A 220 -2.95 -3.09 -45.54
CA PHE A 220 -4.30 -3.63 -45.40
C PHE A 220 -4.57 -4.17 -43.98
N VAL A 221 -3.60 -4.84 -43.35
CA VAL A 221 -3.73 -5.28 -41.96
C VAL A 221 -3.85 -4.12 -40.99
N SER A 222 -3.20 -2.98 -41.24
CA SER A 222 -3.38 -1.78 -40.43
C SER A 222 -4.81 -1.22 -40.49
N ASP A 223 -5.48 -1.32 -41.63
CA ASP A 223 -6.90 -0.97 -41.72
C ASP A 223 -7.77 -1.95 -40.89
N LEU A 224 -7.46 -3.25 -40.93
CA LEU A 224 -8.17 -4.25 -40.12
C LEU A 224 -7.93 -4.05 -38.61
N GLN A 225 -6.70 -3.72 -38.21
CA GLN A 225 -6.36 -3.36 -36.83
C GLN A 225 -7.19 -2.16 -36.36
N PHE A 226 -7.32 -1.12 -37.20
CA PHE A 226 -8.15 0.04 -36.89
C PHE A 226 -9.61 -0.35 -36.65
N LEU A 227 -10.19 -1.20 -37.51
CA LEU A 227 -11.58 -1.66 -37.36
C LEU A 227 -11.81 -2.40 -36.05
N ILE A 228 -10.85 -3.23 -35.64
CA ILE A 228 -10.94 -4.02 -34.40
C ILE A 228 -10.72 -3.09 -33.18
N ASN A 229 -9.72 -2.21 -33.21
CA ASN A 229 -9.42 -1.28 -32.12
C ASN A 229 -10.57 -0.29 -31.85
N LYS A 230 -11.27 0.15 -32.90
CA LYS A 230 -12.47 1.00 -32.79
C LYS A 230 -13.75 0.21 -32.47
N LYS A 231 -13.65 -1.10 -32.23
CA LYS A 231 -14.79 -2.00 -31.97
C LYS A 231 -15.85 -1.98 -33.08
N ILE A 232 -15.46 -1.64 -34.32
CA ILE A 232 -16.32 -1.71 -35.51
C ILE A 232 -16.48 -3.17 -35.96
N ILE A 233 -15.40 -3.96 -35.85
CA ILE A 233 -15.42 -5.41 -35.93
C ILE A 233 -15.09 -5.97 -34.54
N ILE A 234 -15.99 -6.77 -33.99
CA ILE A 234 -15.79 -7.44 -32.70
C ILE A 234 -15.22 -8.84 -32.98
N VAL A 235 -14.03 -9.10 -32.46
CA VAL A 235 -13.39 -10.41 -32.51
C VAL A 235 -13.17 -10.90 -31.07
N ASP A 236 -14.01 -11.83 -30.62
CA ASP A 236 -13.79 -12.52 -29.34
C ASP A 236 -12.71 -13.59 -29.52
N ILE A 237 -11.47 -13.21 -29.25
CA ILE A 237 -10.33 -14.13 -29.20
C ILE A 237 -10.29 -14.75 -27.80
N GLU A 238 -10.97 -15.89 -27.62
CA GLU A 238 -10.82 -16.69 -26.41
C GLU A 238 -9.42 -17.31 -26.38
N LYS A 239 -8.53 -16.77 -25.53
CA LYS A 239 -7.24 -17.39 -25.27
C LYS A 239 -7.45 -18.71 -24.53
N THR A 240 -6.74 -19.75 -24.97
CA THR A 240 -6.71 -21.03 -24.25
C THR A 240 -6.05 -20.85 -22.88
N LYS A 241 -6.39 -21.73 -21.93
CA LYS A 241 -5.73 -21.74 -20.60
C LYS A 241 -4.20 -21.83 -20.71
N ASP A 242 -3.70 -22.61 -21.67
CA ASP A 242 -2.28 -22.79 -21.92
C ASP A 242 -1.61 -21.51 -22.45
N GLU A 243 -2.30 -20.75 -23.30
CA GLU A 243 -1.80 -19.46 -23.79
C GLU A 243 -1.74 -18.42 -22.69
N ILE A 244 -2.78 -18.34 -21.85
CA ILE A 244 -2.81 -17.46 -20.68
C ILE A 244 -1.69 -17.83 -19.71
N GLN A 245 -1.46 -19.12 -19.49
CA GLN A 245 -0.40 -19.61 -18.60
C GLN A 245 1.00 -19.26 -19.14
N LYS A 246 1.25 -19.47 -20.44
CA LYS A 246 2.52 -19.09 -21.08
C LYS A 246 2.79 -17.59 -21.01
N GLU A 247 1.75 -16.77 -21.18
CA GLU A 247 1.87 -15.32 -21.04
C GLU A 247 2.26 -14.93 -19.61
N LYS A 248 1.61 -15.50 -18.59
CA LYS A 248 1.97 -15.28 -17.18
C LYS A 248 3.41 -15.71 -16.87
N GLU A 249 3.84 -16.87 -17.37
CA GLU A 249 5.22 -17.34 -17.17
C GLU A 249 6.24 -16.41 -17.79
N TYR A 250 5.95 -15.89 -18.98
CA TYR A 250 6.81 -14.93 -19.66
C TYR A 250 6.86 -13.58 -18.94
N ASP A 251 5.72 -13.06 -18.48
CA ASP A 251 5.67 -11.83 -17.70
C ASP A 251 6.41 -11.98 -16.38
N TYR A 252 6.31 -13.14 -15.72
CA TYR A 252 7.07 -13.48 -14.52
C TYR A 252 8.58 -13.51 -14.78
N TYR A 253 9.01 -14.10 -15.89
CA TYR A 253 10.41 -14.12 -16.30
C TYR A 253 10.97 -12.70 -16.49
N LEU A 254 10.22 -11.82 -17.17
CA LEU A 254 10.65 -10.44 -17.35
C LEU A 254 10.68 -9.66 -16.03
N PHE A 255 9.67 -9.87 -15.17
CA PHE A 255 9.64 -9.29 -13.84
C PHE A 255 10.85 -9.74 -12.99
N ASP A 256 11.20 -11.02 -13.03
CA ASP A 256 12.37 -11.55 -12.33
C ASP A 256 13.67 -10.86 -12.77
N ARG A 257 13.84 -10.66 -14.10
CA ARG A 257 14.98 -9.91 -14.64
C ARG A 257 14.97 -8.45 -14.23
N TYR A 258 13.80 -7.84 -14.12
CA TYR A 258 13.68 -6.46 -13.65
C TYR A 258 14.17 -6.31 -12.22
N ILE A 259 13.74 -7.20 -11.32
CA ILE A 259 14.19 -7.23 -9.93
C ILE A 259 15.71 -7.43 -9.84
N GLN A 260 16.27 -8.37 -10.60
CA GLN A 260 17.72 -8.58 -10.64
C GLN A 260 18.49 -7.31 -11.10
N LYS A 261 17.96 -6.59 -12.09
CA LYS A 261 18.55 -5.33 -12.58
C LYS A 261 18.47 -4.24 -11.52
N ILE A 262 17.34 -4.11 -10.81
CA ILE A 262 17.18 -3.16 -9.70
C ILE A 262 18.22 -3.46 -8.61
N SER A 263 18.30 -4.70 -8.14
CA SER A 263 19.24 -5.07 -7.06
C SER A 263 20.69 -4.76 -7.42
N LYS A 264 21.06 -4.98 -8.70
CA LYS A 264 22.37 -4.57 -9.20
C LYS A 264 22.56 -3.05 -9.17
N ASN A 265 21.61 -2.30 -9.73
CA ASN A 265 21.67 -0.84 -9.79
C ASN A 265 21.71 -0.20 -8.40
N VAL A 266 20.96 -0.73 -7.43
CA VAL A 266 20.94 -0.26 -6.04
C VAL A 266 22.33 -0.37 -5.41
N SER A 267 23.02 -1.49 -5.66
CA SER A 267 24.39 -1.71 -5.19
C SER A 267 25.38 -0.78 -5.90
N ASP A 268 25.29 -0.69 -7.24
CA ASP A 268 26.22 0.08 -8.07
C ASP A 268 26.09 1.60 -7.83
N GLU A 269 24.86 2.10 -7.71
CA GLU A 269 24.53 3.52 -7.50
C GLU A 269 24.53 3.92 -6.02
N LYS A 270 24.62 2.95 -5.10
CA LYS A 270 24.50 3.15 -3.63
C LYS A 270 23.24 3.92 -3.25
N ARG A 271 22.09 3.49 -3.77
CA ARG A 271 20.81 4.16 -3.49
C ARG A 271 20.51 4.16 -2.01
N TYR A 272 20.01 5.29 -1.52
CA TYR A 272 19.63 5.42 -0.12
C TYR A 272 18.28 4.78 0.13
N ILE A 273 18.18 3.98 1.18
CA ILE A 273 16.98 3.24 1.56
C ILE A 273 16.55 3.70 2.94
N GLU A 274 15.37 4.30 3.05
CA GLU A 274 14.71 4.58 4.32
C GLU A 274 13.55 3.62 4.55
N PHE A 275 13.29 3.29 5.82
CA PHE A 275 12.19 2.41 6.20
C PHE A 275 11.05 3.18 6.87
N PRO A 276 9.79 2.98 6.45
CA PRO A 276 8.63 3.64 7.03
C PRO A 276 8.27 3.09 8.42
N ASN A 277 8.75 1.90 8.78
CA ASN A 277 8.75 1.40 10.15
C ASN A 277 10.19 1.30 10.68
N PRO A 278 10.40 1.51 12.00
CA PRO A 278 11.70 1.27 12.61
C PRO A 278 12.08 -0.21 12.50
N SER A 279 13.34 -0.47 12.13
CA SER A 279 13.81 -1.85 12.00
C SER A 279 13.81 -2.58 13.34
N LYS A 280 13.79 -3.91 13.31
CA LYS A 280 13.93 -4.75 14.51
C LYS A 280 15.17 -4.39 15.34
N ASP A 281 16.26 -3.96 14.71
CA ASP A 281 17.46 -3.55 15.43
C ASP A 281 17.34 -2.16 16.06
N VAL A 282 16.60 -1.23 15.44
CA VAL A 282 16.21 0.04 16.09
C VAL A 282 15.35 -0.26 17.31
N ILE A 283 14.38 -1.16 17.20
CA ILE A 283 13.53 -1.55 18.33
C ILE A 283 14.33 -2.28 19.42
N LYS A 284 15.29 -3.14 19.07
CA LYS A 284 16.21 -3.72 20.07
C LYS A 284 17.02 -2.66 20.81
N LYS A 285 17.46 -1.58 20.14
CA LYS A 285 18.13 -0.46 20.81
C LYS A 285 17.18 0.25 21.77
N PHE A 286 15.94 0.48 21.36
CA PHE A 286 14.88 1.02 22.21
C PHE A 286 14.72 0.18 23.49
N LEU A 287 14.74 -1.16 23.36
CA LEU A 287 14.65 -2.10 24.48
C LEU A 287 15.96 -2.24 25.29
N ARG A 288 17.14 -1.97 24.71
CA ARG A 288 18.45 -2.04 25.40
C ARG A 288 18.70 -0.79 26.23
N ASP A 289 18.47 0.38 25.66
CA ASP A 289 18.49 1.66 26.37
C ASP A 289 17.14 1.90 27.06
N TYR A 290 16.58 0.83 27.65
CA TYR A 290 15.28 0.85 28.30
C TYR A 290 15.19 2.00 29.29
N VAL A 291 16.22 2.22 30.11
CA VAL A 291 16.23 3.30 31.10
C VAL A 291 16.13 4.70 30.46
N LYS A 292 16.56 4.89 29.21
CA LYS A 292 16.47 6.16 28.50
C LYS A 292 15.06 6.42 27.92
N TRP A 293 14.39 5.37 27.46
CA TRP A 293 13.13 5.47 26.70
C TRP A 293 11.90 4.96 27.45
N ASN A 294 12.11 4.08 28.42
CA ASN A 294 11.11 3.39 29.18
C ASN A 294 11.50 3.39 30.67
N PHE A 295 10.90 4.32 31.38
CA PHE A 295 11.30 4.65 32.74
C PHE A 295 10.52 3.83 33.78
N GLU A 296 10.53 2.50 33.74
CA GLU A 296 9.93 1.72 34.85
C GLU A 296 10.47 2.10 36.23
N ALA A 297 11.75 2.47 36.29
CA ALA A 297 12.36 2.96 37.52
C ALA A 297 11.76 4.31 37.97
N GLU A 298 11.36 5.17 37.04
CA GLU A 298 10.69 6.44 37.37
C GLU A 298 9.18 6.26 37.56
N ALA A 299 8.54 5.31 36.88
CA ALA A 299 7.16 4.91 37.13
C ALA A 299 7.00 4.34 38.55
N LYS A 300 8.08 3.77 39.12
CA LYS A 300 8.18 3.39 40.54
C LYS A 300 8.38 4.58 41.49
N ILE A 301 8.67 5.78 40.99
CA ILE A 301 8.72 6.99 41.81
C ILE A 301 7.29 7.36 42.21
N ALA A 302 7.08 7.55 43.51
CA ALA A 302 5.79 7.97 44.03
C ALA A 302 5.41 9.35 43.49
N ALA A 303 4.15 9.51 43.05
CA ALA A 303 3.58 10.77 42.58
C ALA A 303 3.81 11.92 43.58
N SER A 304 3.99 11.64 44.88
CA SER A 304 4.31 12.62 45.92
C SER A 304 5.54 13.48 45.61
N ASN A 305 6.51 12.96 44.86
CA ASN A 305 7.77 13.66 44.53
C ASN A 305 7.61 14.69 43.42
N PHE A 306 6.50 14.66 42.68
CA PHE A 306 6.21 15.66 41.66
C PHE A 306 5.70 16.94 42.31
N PRO A 307 6.06 18.13 41.79
CA PRO A 307 5.41 19.39 42.13
C PRO A 307 3.88 19.30 41.96
N ASN A 308 3.13 20.05 42.75
CA ASN A 308 1.69 20.18 42.52
C ASN A 308 1.43 21.17 41.37
N PRO A 309 0.35 20.99 40.58
CA PRO A 309 -0.10 22.01 39.66
C PRO A 309 -0.50 23.29 40.40
N THR A 310 -0.33 24.44 39.76
CA THR A 310 -0.75 25.73 40.32
C THR A 310 -2.13 26.08 39.80
N TYR A 311 -2.87 26.96 40.48
CA TYR A 311 -4.16 27.41 39.96
C TYR A 311 -4.42 28.88 40.28
N LYS A 312 -5.30 29.50 39.49
CA LYS A 312 -5.86 30.83 39.72
C LYS A 312 -7.37 30.77 39.58
N ILE A 313 -8.08 31.61 40.31
CA ILE A 313 -9.54 31.71 40.18
C ILE A 313 -9.85 32.92 39.31
N ILE A 314 -10.54 32.71 38.20
CA ILE A 314 -10.95 33.76 37.25
C ILE A 314 -12.46 33.66 37.07
N ASN A 315 -13.20 34.70 37.48
CA ASN A 315 -14.67 34.74 37.39
C ASN A 315 -15.38 33.52 38.00
N GLY A 316 -14.86 32.98 39.12
CA GLY A 316 -15.41 31.80 39.78
C GLY A 316 -14.98 30.45 39.19
N THR A 317 -14.20 30.45 38.11
CA THR A 317 -13.62 29.24 37.50
C THR A 317 -12.18 29.04 37.98
N TYR A 318 -11.84 27.84 38.41
CA TYR A 318 -10.47 27.45 38.76
C TYR A 318 -9.71 27.12 37.47
N VAL A 319 -8.72 27.91 37.14
CA VAL A 319 -7.81 27.68 36.03
C VAL A 319 -6.55 27.02 36.58
N VAL A 320 -6.42 25.71 36.38
CA VAL A 320 -5.31 24.88 36.86
C VAL A 320 -4.24 24.80 35.77
N ASN A 321 -3.02 25.24 36.09
CA ASN A 321 -1.88 25.21 35.19
C ASN A 321 -1.02 23.97 35.47
N TYR A 322 -0.92 23.12 34.45
CA TYR A 322 -0.06 21.95 34.39
C TYR A 322 1.23 22.29 33.65
N LYS A 323 2.38 22.01 34.28
CA LYS A 323 3.69 22.11 33.66
C LYS A 323 4.08 20.72 33.20
N VAL A 324 4.26 20.57 31.89
CA VAL A 324 4.52 19.29 31.25
C VAL A 324 5.97 19.25 30.77
N PHE A 325 6.72 18.24 31.20
CA PHE A 325 8.02 17.92 30.62
C PHE A 325 7.83 16.78 29.62
N VAL A 326 8.32 16.97 28.40
CA VAL A 326 8.18 15.99 27.31
C VAL A 326 9.55 15.40 27.07
N ASN A 327 9.68 14.08 27.24
CA ASN A 327 10.91 13.40 26.88
C ASN A 327 11.14 13.49 25.37
N GLU A 328 12.42 13.55 24.99
CA GLU A 328 12.82 13.44 23.59
C GLU A 328 12.24 12.17 22.96
N GLN A 329 11.94 12.24 21.67
CA GLN A 329 11.63 11.06 20.86
C GLN A 329 12.92 10.49 20.27
N PRO A 330 12.99 9.17 19.99
CA PRO A 330 14.10 8.61 19.22
C PRO A 330 14.25 9.33 17.89
N ILE A 331 15.48 9.69 17.55
CA ILE A 331 15.82 10.26 16.26
C ILE A 331 15.49 9.22 15.18
N GLY A 332 14.75 9.64 14.14
CA GLY A 332 14.44 8.79 12.99
C GLY A 332 13.09 8.06 13.06
N LEU A 333 12.19 8.46 13.96
CA LEU A 333 10.78 8.09 13.80
C LEU A 333 10.19 8.79 12.56
N PRO A 334 9.51 8.06 11.67
CA PRO A 334 9.03 8.60 10.39
C PRO A 334 7.75 9.44 10.51
N LEU A 335 7.07 9.38 11.65
CA LEU A 335 5.83 10.11 11.95
C LEU A 335 6.07 11.15 13.04
N ASP A 336 5.51 12.34 12.85
CA ASP A 336 5.54 13.41 13.83
C ASP A 336 4.43 13.22 14.88
N HIS A 337 4.79 12.54 15.97
CA HIS A 337 3.90 12.37 17.12
C HIS A 337 4.01 13.53 18.13
N ILE A 338 4.85 14.54 17.89
CA ILE A 338 4.98 15.66 18.84
C ILE A 338 3.75 16.56 18.73
N ASN A 339 3.24 16.79 17.51
CA ASN A 339 2.04 17.59 17.31
C ASN A 339 0.79 16.97 17.96
N THR A 340 0.75 15.64 18.15
CA THR A 340 -0.39 15.01 18.84
C THR A 340 -0.51 15.47 20.29
N LEU A 341 0.62 15.76 20.96
CA LEU A 341 0.61 16.32 22.32
C LEU A 341 -0.08 17.69 22.36
N GLN A 342 0.24 18.56 21.39
CA GLN A 342 -0.36 19.89 21.30
C GLN A 342 -1.87 19.77 21.04
N ASN A 343 -2.29 18.86 20.17
CA ASN A 343 -3.71 18.59 19.93
C ASN A 343 -4.42 18.11 21.20
N SER A 344 -3.79 17.20 21.97
CA SER A 344 -4.33 16.73 23.25
C SER A 344 -4.43 17.83 24.30
N PHE A 345 -3.47 18.76 24.37
CA PHE A 345 -3.60 19.94 25.22
C PHE A 345 -4.80 20.78 24.80
N VAL A 346 -4.91 21.13 23.51
CA VAL A 346 -6.04 21.90 22.98
C VAL A 346 -7.38 21.22 23.26
N TYR A 347 -7.44 19.89 23.20
CA TYR A 347 -8.64 19.13 23.56
C TYR A 347 -9.04 19.39 25.01
N TRP A 348 -8.13 19.21 25.97
CA TRP A 348 -8.40 19.37 27.39
C TRP A 348 -8.61 20.83 27.81
N GLU A 349 -7.89 21.78 27.23
CA GLU A 349 -8.05 23.22 27.51
C GLU A 349 -9.42 23.77 27.08
N LYS A 350 -10.09 23.12 26.11
CA LYS A 350 -11.46 23.45 25.70
C LYS A 350 -12.53 22.88 26.63
N GLN A 351 -12.19 21.92 27.47
CA GLN A 351 -13.16 21.31 28.39
C GLN A 351 -13.37 22.19 29.61
N GLU A 352 -14.60 22.20 30.11
CA GLU A 352 -14.93 22.73 31.43
C GLU A 352 -15.42 21.57 32.29
N LEU A 353 -14.66 21.25 33.34
CA LEU A 353 -14.98 20.18 34.28
C LEU A 353 -15.67 20.75 35.52
N ASP A 354 -16.45 19.92 36.22
CA ASP A 354 -17.02 20.26 37.52
C ASP A 354 -16.34 19.46 38.63
N THR A 355 -15.89 20.13 39.69
CA THR A 355 -15.53 19.48 40.96
C THR A 355 -16.18 20.19 42.12
N ASN A 356 -17.09 19.48 42.79
CA ASN A 356 -17.82 19.95 43.97
C ASN A 356 -18.56 21.28 43.70
N GLY A 357 -19.15 21.44 42.51
CA GLY A 357 -19.90 22.63 42.11
C GLY A 357 -19.04 23.81 41.67
N ASN A 358 -17.72 23.60 41.52
CA ASN A 358 -16.81 24.59 40.96
C ASN A 358 -16.41 24.19 39.54
N LYS A 359 -16.46 25.17 38.64
CA LYS A 359 -15.96 25.03 37.28
C LYS A 359 -14.44 25.00 37.30
N VAL A 360 -13.86 24.07 36.56
CA VAL A 360 -12.42 23.91 36.40
C VAL A 360 -12.06 23.89 34.93
N GLN A 361 -11.04 24.65 34.61
CA GLN A 361 -10.40 24.67 33.30
C GLN A 361 -8.92 24.35 33.47
N MET A 362 -8.37 23.69 32.46
CA MET A 362 -6.97 23.29 32.44
C MET A 362 -6.19 24.22 31.51
N LYS A 363 -4.92 24.44 31.83
CA LYS A 363 -3.93 25.03 30.93
C LYS A 363 -2.64 24.22 31.00
N PHE A 364 -2.05 23.95 29.85
CA PHE A 364 -0.81 23.20 29.77
C PHE A 364 0.33 24.10 29.28
N GLU A 365 1.48 23.97 29.93
CA GLU A 365 2.70 24.69 29.57
C GLU A 365 3.85 23.68 29.48
N VAL A 366 4.52 23.61 28.32
CA VAL A 366 5.70 22.76 28.17
C VAL A 366 6.90 23.43 28.83
N THR A 367 7.65 22.68 29.63
CA THR A 367 8.90 23.12 30.25
C THR A 367 10.06 22.22 29.84
N GLU A 368 11.25 22.80 29.67
CA GLU A 368 12.51 22.07 29.45
C GLU A 368 13.09 21.51 30.75
N LYS A 369 12.54 21.91 31.90
CA LYS A 369 13.07 21.54 33.22
C LYS A 369 12.21 20.47 33.88
N LYS A 370 12.71 19.24 33.87
CA LYS A 370 12.07 18.06 34.47
C LYS A 370 11.59 18.26 35.91
N HIS A 371 12.39 18.93 36.76
CA HIS A 371 12.06 19.15 38.18
C HIS A 371 10.95 20.19 38.44
N GLU A 372 10.61 21.02 37.45
CA GLU A 372 9.51 21.98 37.57
C GLU A 372 8.17 21.41 37.07
N ALA A 373 8.22 20.29 36.34
CA ALA A 373 7.04 19.68 35.73
C ALA A 373 6.27 18.80 36.71
N ASN A 374 4.95 18.94 36.67
CA ASN A 374 4.03 18.09 37.42
C ASN A 374 3.56 16.87 36.59
N VAL A 375 3.71 16.91 35.27
CA VAL A 375 3.45 15.77 34.39
C VAL A 375 4.67 15.53 33.51
N TRP A 376 5.13 14.27 33.43
CA TRP A 376 6.18 13.85 32.50
C TRP A 376 5.57 12.96 31.42
N VAL A 377 5.70 13.35 30.16
CA VAL A 377 5.26 12.56 29.02
C VAL A 377 6.44 11.76 28.49
N THR A 378 6.26 10.45 28.36
CA THR A 378 7.28 9.54 27.82
C THR A 378 6.71 8.63 26.74
N TRP A 379 7.56 8.26 25.79
CA TRP A 379 7.19 7.46 24.63
C TRP A 379 7.64 6.02 24.85
N ILE A 380 6.75 5.05 24.65
CA ILE A 380 7.06 3.64 24.89
C ILE A 380 6.80 2.76 23.67
N VAL A 381 7.62 1.71 23.58
CA VAL A 381 7.47 0.57 22.66
C VAL A 381 7.43 -0.68 23.52
N ARG A 382 6.25 -1.28 23.65
CA ARG A 382 6.06 -2.57 24.31
C ARG A 382 4.83 -3.25 23.73
N ASN A 383 4.75 -4.57 23.83
CA ASN A 383 3.50 -5.26 23.53
C ASN A 383 2.52 -4.95 24.66
N ILE A 384 1.64 -3.98 24.42
CA ILE A 384 0.55 -3.70 25.34
C ILE A 384 -0.53 -4.68 24.95
N GLY A 385 -0.70 -5.71 25.78
CA GLY A 385 -1.70 -6.75 25.53
C GLY A 385 -3.10 -6.17 25.32
N ASP A 386 -4.05 -7.04 24.97
CA ASP A 386 -5.41 -6.67 24.57
C ASP A 386 -6.06 -5.63 25.50
N GLY A 387 -6.13 -4.38 25.02
CA GLY A 387 -7.05 -3.36 25.54
C GLY A 387 -6.55 -2.49 26.69
N VAL A 388 -5.25 -2.36 26.94
CA VAL A 388 -4.74 -1.34 27.87
C VAL A 388 -4.27 -0.11 27.09
N LEU A 389 -4.86 1.04 27.37
CA LEU A 389 -4.36 2.35 26.95
C LEU A 389 -3.20 2.69 27.90
N GLY A 390 -1.96 2.72 27.37
CA GLY A 390 -0.78 3.25 28.08
C GLY A 390 -0.62 2.83 29.55
N HIS A 391 0.03 3.69 30.33
CA HIS A 391 -0.16 3.79 31.77
C HIS A 391 0.08 5.25 32.17
N ALA A 392 -0.81 5.80 32.99
CA ALA A 392 -0.62 7.11 33.60
C ALA A 392 -0.91 7.08 35.10
N GLN A 393 -0.16 7.88 35.85
CA GLN A 393 -0.49 8.16 37.24
C GLN A 393 -1.68 9.13 37.31
N LEU A 394 -2.61 8.89 38.26
CA LEU A 394 -3.73 9.81 38.50
C LEU A 394 -3.22 11.12 39.10
N GLY A 395 -3.42 12.22 38.38
CA GLY A 395 -2.91 13.54 38.73
C GLY A 395 -1.45 13.76 38.29
N LYS A 396 -0.63 14.29 39.19
CA LYS A 396 0.79 14.50 38.90
C LYS A 396 1.55 13.17 38.75
N GLY A 397 2.48 13.11 37.79
CA GLY A 397 3.24 11.89 37.55
C GLY A 397 3.65 11.67 36.10
N ILE A 398 3.83 10.40 35.74
CA ILE A 398 4.28 9.96 34.41
C ILE A 398 3.09 9.52 33.56
N VAL A 399 3.14 9.88 32.28
CA VAL A 399 2.24 9.49 31.21
C VAL A 399 3.03 8.68 30.17
N GLU A 400 2.72 7.39 30.05
CA GLU A 400 3.31 6.49 29.06
C GLU A 400 2.47 6.45 27.79
N VAL A 401 3.01 6.99 26.69
CA VAL A 401 2.33 7.04 25.39
C VAL A 401 2.91 6.00 24.47
N THR A 402 2.06 5.13 23.96
CA THR A 402 2.47 3.98 23.17
C THR A 402 2.48 4.32 21.69
N LEU A 403 3.62 4.05 21.04
CA LEU A 403 3.82 4.41 19.64
C LEU A 403 3.51 3.28 18.66
N GLY A 404 3.40 2.03 19.13
CA GLY A 404 3.18 0.86 18.30
C GLY A 404 3.32 -0.44 19.08
N ASP A 405 3.03 -1.56 18.42
CA ASP A 405 3.12 -2.90 19.01
C ASP A 405 3.49 -3.97 17.96
N TYR A 406 3.31 -5.25 18.28
CA TYR A 406 3.62 -6.40 17.40
C TYR A 406 2.39 -7.15 16.88
N ASN A 407 1.19 -6.63 17.14
CA ASN A 407 -0.06 -7.38 16.98
C ASN A 407 -0.58 -7.38 15.54
N CYS A 408 -0.03 -6.56 14.65
CA CYS A 408 -0.51 -6.52 13.27
C CYS A 408 -0.02 -7.69 12.42
N ASP A 409 1.30 -7.90 12.33
CA ASP A 409 1.90 -8.90 11.44
C ASP A 409 3.07 -9.69 12.07
N GLY A 410 3.19 -9.64 13.40
CA GLY A 410 4.28 -10.26 14.16
C GLY A 410 5.59 -9.46 14.15
N SER A 411 5.67 -8.36 13.38
CA SER A 411 6.75 -7.38 13.44
C SER A 411 6.27 -6.12 14.15
N PHE A 412 7.21 -5.27 14.57
CA PHE A 412 6.84 -4.03 15.23
C PHE A 412 6.27 -3.05 14.21
N GLU A 413 5.06 -2.57 14.46
CA GLU A 413 4.32 -1.65 13.62
C GLU A 413 3.96 -0.40 14.40
N LEU A 414 4.27 0.78 13.83
CA LEU A 414 3.83 2.05 14.39
C LEU A 414 2.32 2.19 14.29
N TYR A 415 1.72 2.77 15.32
CA TYR A 415 0.36 3.26 15.27
C TYR A 415 0.25 4.49 14.38
N ASP A 416 -0.94 4.71 13.80
CA ASP A 416 -1.20 5.95 13.08
C ASP A 416 -1.27 7.16 14.04
N ILE A 417 -1.08 8.36 13.47
CA ILE A 417 -1.03 9.61 14.25
C ILE A 417 -2.31 9.78 15.10
N LYS A 418 -3.47 9.38 14.57
CA LYS A 418 -4.76 9.48 15.27
C LYS A 418 -4.84 8.57 16.49
N THR A 419 -4.34 7.34 16.37
CA THR A 419 -4.28 6.38 17.48
C THR A 419 -3.36 6.89 18.57
N VAL A 420 -2.18 7.40 18.22
CA VAL A 420 -1.24 7.98 19.20
C VAL A 420 -1.84 9.23 19.86
N GLU A 421 -2.55 10.07 19.12
CA GLU A 421 -3.28 11.22 19.68
C GLU A 421 -4.39 10.80 20.66
N GLN A 422 -5.14 9.75 20.34
CA GLN A 422 -6.17 9.22 21.22
C GLN A 422 -5.58 8.68 22.53
N ILE A 423 -4.50 7.89 22.44
CA ILE A 423 -3.79 7.37 23.61
C ILE A 423 -3.26 8.54 24.44
N MET A 424 -2.54 9.50 23.83
CA MET A 424 -2.02 10.68 24.50
C MET A 424 -3.11 11.46 25.25
N THR A 425 -4.25 11.68 24.59
CA THR A 425 -5.36 12.44 25.16
C THR A 425 -5.98 11.70 26.35
N HIS A 426 -6.16 10.38 26.23
CA HIS A 426 -6.63 9.53 27.33
C HIS A 426 -5.70 9.57 28.55
N GLU A 427 -4.40 9.31 28.34
CA GLU A 427 -3.42 9.27 29.43
C GLU A 427 -3.28 10.64 30.12
N LEU A 428 -3.31 11.74 29.36
CA LEU A 428 -3.34 13.09 29.94
C LEU A 428 -4.59 13.33 30.80
N GLY A 429 -5.71 12.70 30.45
CA GLY A 429 -6.93 12.71 31.25
C GLY A 429 -6.71 12.16 32.66
N HIS A 430 -5.95 11.07 32.78
CA HIS A 430 -5.52 10.57 34.09
C HIS A 430 -4.64 11.58 34.81
N SER A 431 -3.75 12.27 34.11
CA SER A 431 -2.88 13.28 34.74
C SER A 431 -3.59 14.53 35.24
N ILE A 432 -4.80 14.80 34.76
CA ILE A 432 -5.66 15.85 35.33
C ILE A 432 -6.64 15.32 36.38
N GLY A 433 -6.51 14.04 36.76
CA GLY A 433 -7.24 13.40 37.86
C GLY A 433 -8.50 12.64 37.44
N LEU A 434 -8.77 12.48 36.14
CA LEU A 434 -9.94 11.74 35.67
C LEU A 434 -9.72 10.23 35.79
N ARG A 435 -10.80 9.52 36.13
CA ARG A 435 -10.84 8.06 36.15
C ARG A 435 -11.52 7.55 34.88
N HIS A 436 -11.38 6.25 34.64
CA HIS A 436 -12.12 5.60 33.57
C HIS A 436 -13.62 5.79 33.71
N VAL A 437 -14.30 5.84 32.56
CA VAL A 437 -15.76 5.87 32.47
C VAL A 437 -16.26 4.69 31.66
N SER A 438 -17.54 4.36 31.82
CA SER A 438 -18.19 3.24 31.12
C SER A 438 -18.69 3.58 29.71
N ASP A 439 -18.82 4.86 29.38
CA ASP A 439 -19.28 5.30 28.05
C ASP A 439 -18.18 5.10 27.02
N VAL A 440 -18.44 4.26 26.02
CA VAL A 440 -17.51 3.89 24.94
C VAL A 440 -17.13 5.08 24.05
N ASN A 441 -17.98 6.11 23.97
CA ASN A 441 -17.72 7.30 23.16
C ASN A 441 -16.88 8.35 23.90
N ASN A 442 -16.62 8.15 25.19
CA ASN A 442 -15.85 9.08 25.99
C ASN A 442 -14.35 8.81 25.86
N ILE A 443 -13.54 9.86 25.82
CA ILE A 443 -12.09 9.73 25.73
C ILE A 443 -11.48 8.94 26.89
N MET A 444 -12.12 8.95 28.07
CA MET A 444 -11.69 8.20 29.25
C MET A 444 -12.21 6.74 29.29
N TYR A 445 -12.75 6.22 28.19
CA TYR A 445 -13.07 4.80 28.09
C TYR A 445 -11.77 3.97 28.09
N PRO A 446 -11.65 2.91 28.91
CA PRO A 446 -10.37 2.24 29.19
C PRO A 446 -9.78 1.39 28.04
N SER A 447 -10.48 1.26 26.92
CA SER A 447 -10.11 0.31 25.86
C SER A 447 -10.26 0.92 24.48
N MET A 448 -9.32 0.66 23.58
CA MET A 448 -9.45 0.98 22.16
C MET A 448 -8.81 -0.10 21.30
N LYS A 449 -9.23 -0.18 20.04
CA LYS A 449 -8.51 -0.93 19.01
C LYS A 449 -7.61 0.05 18.23
N PRO A 450 -6.28 -0.10 18.26
CA PRO A 450 -5.38 0.80 17.56
C PRO A 450 -5.43 0.58 16.04
N ASN A 451 -5.16 1.64 15.28
CA ASN A 451 -4.87 1.56 13.86
C ASN A 451 -3.36 1.72 13.64
N TYR A 452 -2.85 1.04 12.61
CA TYR A 452 -1.43 1.06 12.27
C TYR A 452 -1.15 2.01 11.11
N ALA A 453 0.03 2.61 11.13
CA ALA A 453 0.45 3.53 10.09
C ALA A 453 0.88 2.82 8.80
N TYR A 454 1.47 1.62 8.91
CA TYR A 454 2.17 0.94 7.82
C TYR A 454 1.92 -0.57 7.77
N CYS A 455 0.88 -1.08 8.42
CA CYS A 455 0.68 -2.52 8.42
C CYS A 455 -0.01 -3.02 7.13
N LEU A 456 0.58 -4.03 6.47
CA LEU A 456 0.01 -4.64 5.26
C LEU A 456 -1.29 -5.43 5.50
N LEU A 457 -1.58 -5.79 6.75
CA LEU A 457 -2.73 -6.60 7.14
C LEU A 457 -3.91 -5.78 7.70
N SER A 458 -3.79 -4.44 7.79
CA SER A 458 -4.79 -3.56 8.38
C SER A 458 -5.98 -3.20 7.48
#